data_AF-A0A521C3D4-F1
#
_entry.id   AF-A0A521C3D4-F1
#
_cell.length_a   1.000
_cell.length_b   1.000
_cell.length_c   1.000
_cell.angle_alpha   90.00
_cell.angle_beta   90.00
_cell.angle_gamma   90.00
#
_symmetry.space_group_name_H-M   'P 1'
#
loop_
_entity.id
_entity.type
_entity.pdbx_description
1 polymer ?
#
loop_
_entity_poly.entity_id
_entity_poly.type
_entity_poly.pdbx_seq_one_letter_code
_entity_poly.pdbx_strand_id
1 'polypeptide(L)'
;MQKLTRLLAGFIFLLGITFTTGNVKAQNLSLEEYEAYAIQAKEAGFTHVKITYDIPLSMWQFDTPDDPYPAWYVFRPSLLKIFPPEKLQPYMDMEYAEEIIELFKARMEILKRHDLKGYYRTNEPHVLPEAFFKDYPKLRGPRVDQVNRSRTARFSPDVDRPEVLEMYKEAMQSLLETLPDIEVFSFVTTDAGSGLCWSEGLYPGKNGPTFCKHRPMKDRVRDFMHALNEGAEAAGEDIVLNMYGIPPRQWMEDTFDNPEEIAKGFPDGFSVEGYRNNGERIRWRRPSDGYAFNPPLLGVPNPMGIAEGIINDLKNAEAGWPLGAKFPQAPGLDFKFKLQKKLMESSPQNSAEIMVTLREFASEMAGEEHADDLMTIWESIHNAEEHLSSLNFGPVFRMGNVLARWVNRPMVPFPEDLTKEEKSYYEPYLFQAKGEEQANNLIDIQAMLMYEGYGAHLLVQRVTELMRSDLDKARQAASRLIEGAESESKREEWILLDKRLAVVESFTRSVDNMVGYQALLELAKNDDNEPEPNPVLGAKNSWKRQELMRIARNEIDNAVQLREILMSTDAPLIETAATPEGESFMVLSPDLPNQLKKKIDIMNSKWTDYDRLFTRPNP
;
A
#
# COMPACT_ATOMS: atom_id res chain seq x y z
N MET A 1 36.71 -20.11 30.15
CA MET A 1 36.08 -18.98 30.88
C MET A 1 36.04 -17.78 29.97
N GLN A 2 34.95 -16.99 30.02
CA GLN A 2 34.82 -15.61 29.51
C GLN A 2 35.60 -15.21 28.24
N LYS A 3 35.01 -15.48 27.05
CA LYS A 3 35.05 -14.68 25.78
C LYS A 3 34.68 -15.55 24.54
N LEU A 4 33.47 -16.12 24.48
CA LEU A 4 32.94 -16.74 23.25
C LEU A 4 31.40 -16.97 23.33
N THR A 5 30.59 -15.91 23.44
CA THR A 5 29.12 -16.06 23.65
C THR A 5 28.25 -14.86 23.22
N ARG A 6 28.76 -13.98 22.34
CA ARG A 6 27.97 -12.89 21.72
C ARG A 6 28.47 -12.65 20.30
N LEU A 7 27.80 -13.28 19.33
CA LEU A 7 28.08 -13.17 17.89
C LEU A 7 26.84 -13.68 17.14
N LEU A 8 25.90 -12.78 16.83
CA LEU A 8 24.74 -12.95 15.94
C LEU A 8 23.97 -11.61 15.88
N ALA A 9 23.21 -11.41 14.79
CA ALA A 9 22.53 -10.16 14.39
C ALA A 9 23.46 -8.98 14.04
N GLY A 10 23.18 -8.17 13.02
CA GLY A 10 22.09 -8.29 12.04
C GLY A 10 22.33 -7.38 10.83
N PHE A 11 22.05 -7.90 9.63
CA PHE A 11 22.33 -7.31 8.32
C PHE A 11 20.98 -7.29 7.52
N ILE A 12 20.48 -6.39 6.63
CA ILE A 12 20.42 -4.90 6.60
C ILE A 12 19.44 -4.18 5.56
N PHE A 13 19.26 -4.55 4.25
CA PHE A 13 19.21 -3.52 3.13
C PHE A 13 17.88 -2.83 2.57
N LEU A 14 17.39 -3.13 1.34
CA LEU A 14 16.22 -2.48 0.61
C LEU A 14 15.30 -3.57 -0.01
N LEU A 15 14.08 -3.34 -0.56
CA LEU A 15 13.43 -2.16 -1.18
C LEU A 15 11.88 -2.22 -1.01
N GLY A 16 11.14 -1.14 -1.35
CA GLY A 16 9.68 -1.20 -1.58
C GLY A 16 8.79 -0.30 -0.68
N ILE A 17 7.65 0.14 -1.23
CA ILE A 17 6.64 0.95 -0.52
C ILE A 17 5.27 0.28 -0.59
N THR A 18 4.90 -0.44 0.47
CA THR A 18 3.55 -0.96 0.66
C THR A 18 2.72 0.02 1.51
N PHE A 19 1.56 0.39 0.95
CA PHE A 19 0.58 1.28 1.58
C PHE A 19 -0.66 0.48 1.97
N THR A 20 -1.11 0.66 3.21
CA THR A 20 -2.14 -0.17 3.86
C THR A 20 -3.11 0.78 4.56
N THR A 21 -4.35 0.82 4.12
CA THR A 21 -5.38 1.81 4.53
C THR A 21 -6.41 1.12 5.40
N GLY A 22 -6.58 1.57 6.64
CA GLY A 22 -7.51 0.94 7.60
C GLY A 22 -8.97 0.98 7.16
N ASN A 23 -9.80 0.19 7.83
CA ASN A 23 -11.22 0.08 7.55
C ASN A 23 -11.99 1.33 8.03
N VAL A 24 -13.01 1.76 7.26
CA VAL A 24 -13.81 2.94 7.62
C VAL A 24 -14.81 2.66 8.75
N LYS A 25 -15.22 1.40 9.00
CA LYS A 25 -16.18 1.11 10.08
C LYS A 25 -16.28 -0.30 10.71
N ALA A 26 -15.49 -1.28 10.30
CA ALA A 26 -15.52 -2.60 10.93
C ALA A 26 -14.14 -3.28 10.87
N GLN A 27 -13.76 -3.93 11.97
CA GLN A 27 -12.39 -4.36 12.27
C GLN A 27 -11.39 -3.20 12.26
N ASN A 28 -11.38 -2.45 13.36
CA ASN A 28 -10.11 -2.27 14.07
C ASN A 28 -9.71 -3.64 14.61
N LEU A 29 -8.45 -4.02 14.47
CA LEU A 29 -7.86 -5.20 15.10
C LEU A 29 -8.19 -5.26 16.60
N SER A 30 -8.83 -6.35 17.04
CA SER A 30 -9.23 -6.52 18.44
C SER A 30 -8.01 -6.60 19.37
N LEU A 31 -8.22 -6.35 20.66
CA LEU A 31 -7.15 -6.43 21.65
C LEU A 31 -6.66 -7.88 21.81
N GLU A 32 -7.57 -8.84 21.65
CA GLU A 32 -7.31 -10.27 21.64
C GLU A 32 -6.42 -10.69 20.45
N GLU A 33 -6.71 -10.22 19.23
CA GLU A 33 -5.88 -10.49 18.04
C GLU A 33 -4.53 -9.75 18.12
N TYR A 34 -4.49 -8.54 18.69
CA TYR A 34 -3.25 -7.81 18.94
C TYR A 34 -2.36 -8.52 19.97
N GLU A 35 -2.93 -9.08 21.04
CA GLU A 35 -2.21 -9.88 22.04
C GLU A 35 -1.72 -11.21 21.46
N ALA A 36 -2.55 -11.91 20.68
CA ALA A 36 -2.13 -13.12 19.96
C ALA A 36 -0.95 -12.84 19.01
N TYR A 37 -0.93 -11.66 18.37
CA TYR A 37 0.19 -11.23 17.53
C TYR A 37 1.43 -10.81 18.33
N ALA A 38 1.26 -10.12 19.45
CA ALA A 38 2.36 -9.74 20.34
C ALA A 38 3.10 -10.98 20.86
N ILE A 39 2.36 -12.03 21.27
CA ILE A 39 2.93 -13.33 21.67
C ILE A 39 3.77 -13.93 20.54
N GLN A 40 3.22 -14.07 19.33
CA GLN A 40 3.95 -14.61 18.18
C GLN A 40 5.17 -13.75 17.78
N ALA A 41 5.08 -12.42 17.92
CA ALA A 41 6.22 -11.52 17.70
C ALA A 41 7.32 -11.74 18.75
N LYS A 42 6.97 -11.95 20.02
CA LYS A 42 7.92 -12.29 21.09
C LYS A 42 8.60 -13.63 20.82
N GLU A 43 7.84 -14.65 20.43
CA GLU A 43 8.36 -15.98 20.07
C GLU A 43 9.30 -15.93 18.84
N ALA A 44 9.00 -15.08 17.86
CA ALA A 44 9.86 -14.83 16.68
C ALA A 44 11.00 -13.82 16.94
N GLY A 45 11.30 -13.51 18.21
CA GLY A 45 12.46 -12.71 18.61
C GLY A 45 12.39 -11.21 18.30
N PHE A 46 11.20 -10.67 17.99
CA PHE A 46 11.00 -9.23 17.91
C PHE A 46 11.05 -8.61 19.32
N THR A 47 11.49 -7.35 19.40
CA THR A 47 11.50 -6.57 20.67
C THR A 47 10.47 -5.44 20.67
N HIS A 48 10.03 -5.01 19.48
CA HIS A 48 9.11 -3.90 19.32
C HIS A 48 7.92 -4.27 18.43
N VAL A 49 6.72 -3.80 18.79
CA VAL A 49 5.50 -4.01 18.00
C VAL A 49 4.87 -2.66 17.67
N LYS A 50 4.42 -2.49 16.43
CA LYS A 50 3.81 -1.24 15.98
C LYS A 50 2.47 -1.01 16.68
N ILE A 51 2.30 0.12 17.37
CA ILE A 51 1.01 0.50 17.98
C ILE A 51 0.11 1.28 17.03
N THR A 52 0.69 2.10 16.14
CA THR A 52 -0.04 2.93 15.16
C THR A 52 -0.53 2.15 13.93
N TYR A 53 -0.64 0.82 14.02
CA TYR A 53 -1.16 -0.06 12.95
C TYR A 53 -2.65 -0.30 13.15
N ASP A 54 -3.43 -0.26 12.07
CA ASP A 54 -4.88 -0.53 12.09
C ASP A 54 -5.60 0.09 13.29
N ILE A 55 -5.81 1.40 13.15
CA ILE A 55 -6.47 2.28 14.11
C ILE A 55 -7.66 2.94 13.41
N PRO A 56 -8.69 3.38 14.15
CA PRO A 56 -9.82 4.13 13.59
C PRO A 56 -9.36 5.19 12.60
N LEU A 57 -10.00 5.26 11.43
CA LEU A 57 -9.66 6.32 10.47
C LEU A 57 -10.09 7.69 11.00
N SER A 58 -9.22 8.67 10.84
CA SER A 58 -9.51 10.08 11.15
C SER A 58 -10.43 10.70 10.09
N MET A 59 -11.67 10.20 10.02
CA MET A 59 -12.65 10.51 8.98
C MET A 59 -13.02 12.01 8.91
N TRP A 60 -12.88 12.73 10.02
CA TRP A 60 -13.01 14.19 10.08
C TRP A 60 -12.08 14.94 9.12
N GLN A 61 -10.98 14.32 8.66
CA GLN A 61 -10.07 14.89 7.66
C GLN A 61 -10.59 14.84 6.22
N PHE A 62 -11.72 14.18 5.94
CA PHE A 62 -12.47 14.37 4.67
C PHE A 62 -13.29 15.67 4.72
N ASP A 63 -12.59 16.78 5.00
CA ASP A 63 -13.13 18.13 5.21
C ASP A 63 -13.70 18.81 3.93
N THR A 64 -13.50 18.19 2.77
CA THR A 64 -13.77 18.76 1.44
C THR A 64 -14.56 17.72 0.62
N PRO A 65 -15.80 18.03 0.18
CA PRO A 65 -16.64 17.08 -0.56
C PRO A 65 -15.94 16.48 -1.80
N ASP A 66 -15.97 15.16 -1.87
CA ASP A 66 -15.33 14.28 -2.85
C ASP A 66 -13.87 14.65 -3.20
N ASP A 67 -13.11 15.19 -2.24
CA ASP A 67 -11.65 15.19 -2.28
C ASP A 67 -11.13 13.80 -1.84
N PRO A 68 -10.52 12.99 -2.73
CA PRO A 68 -10.02 11.67 -2.35
C PRO A 68 -8.68 11.75 -1.62
N TYR A 69 -7.93 12.85 -1.77
CA TYR A 69 -6.55 12.95 -1.27
C TYR A 69 -6.37 12.62 0.23
N PRO A 70 -7.29 12.95 1.16
CA PRO A 70 -7.21 12.53 2.56
C PRO A 70 -7.07 11.03 2.78
N ALA A 71 -7.57 10.18 1.88
CA ALA A 71 -7.44 8.73 2.04
C ALA A 71 -5.98 8.21 1.91
N TRP A 72 -5.03 9.04 1.46
CA TRP A 72 -3.60 8.75 1.59
C TRP A 72 -3.03 8.92 3.01
N TYR A 73 -3.75 9.55 3.95
CA TYR A 73 -3.21 9.86 5.28
C TYR A 73 -4.19 9.76 6.48
N VAL A 74 -5.51 9.61 6.28
CA VAL A 74 -6.47 9.41 7.40
C VAL A 74 -6.18 8.16 8.24
N PHE A 75 -5.43 7.20 7.70
CA PHE A 75 -4.98 5.97 8.37
C PHE A 75 -3.62 6.12 9.10
N ARG A 76 -3.04 7.34 9.09
CA ARG A 76 -1.87 7.75 9.89
C ARG A 76 -2.06 9.20 10.37
N PRO A 77 -2.99 9.46 11.32
CA PRO A 77 -2.99 10.72 12.07
C PRO A 77 -1.59 11.03 12.63
N SER A 78 -1.22 12.32 12.62
CA SER A 78 0.06 12.81 13.13
C SER A 78 0.09 12.88 14.65
N LEU A 79 1.29 13.04 15.21
CA LEU A 79 1.52 13.38 16.60
C LEU A 79 0.63 14.56 17.04
N LEU A 80 0.64 15.66 16.28
CA LEU A 80 -0.20 16.85 16.53
C LEU A 80 -1.73 16.64 16.38
N LYS A 81 -2.21 15.46 15.95
CA LYS A 81 -3.64 15.11 15.83
C LYS A 81 -4.12 14.14 16.91
N ILE A 82 -3.19 13.46 17.59
CA ILE A 82 -3.48 12.51 18.67
C ILE A 82 -3.13 13.16 20.02
N PHE A 83 -2.02 13.90 20.08
CA PHE A 83 -1.59 14.68 21.23
C PHE A 83 -1.53 16.19 20.87
N PRO A 84 -2.68 16.84 20.58
CA PRO A 84 -2.70 18.25 20.21
C PRO A 84 -2.41 19.19 21.39
N PRO A 85 -1.44 20.12 21.26
CA PRO A 85 -1.25 21.25 22.18
C PRO A 85 -2.51 22.09 22.34
N GLU A 86 -2.67 22.79 23.49
CA GLU A 86 -3.87 23.60 23.82
C GLU A 86 -4.28 24.54 22.67
N LYS A 87 -3.29 25.18 22.05
CA LYS A 87 -3.46 26.12 20.92
C LYS A 87 -4.05 25.49 19.65
N LEU A 88 -3.94 24.17 19.51
CA LEU A 88 -4.36 23.39 18.34
C LEU A 88 -5.66 22.60 18.58
N GLN A 89 -5.99 22.27 19.83
CA GLN A 89 -7.21 21.54 20.21
C GLN A 89 -8.51 22.11 19.61
N PRO A 90 -8.74 23.44 19.50
CA PRO A 90 -9.97 23.99 18.89
C PRO A 90 -10.18 23.68 17.41
N TYR A 91 -9.19 23.06 16.74
CA TYR A 91 -9.22 22.69 15.33
C TYR A 91 -9.13 21.17 15.12
N MET A 92 -9.14 20.38 16.20
CA MET A 92 -8.96 18.92 16.18
C MET A 92 -10.24 18.21 16.62
N ASP A 93 -10.39 16.98 16.15
CA ASP A 93 -11.38 16.04 16.68
C ASP A 93 -10.84 15.43 17.98
N MET A 94 -11.25 16.00 19.11
CA MET A 94 -10.77 15.59 20.43
C MET A 94 -11.37 14.25 20.88
N GLU A 95 -12.60 13.93 20.47
CA GLU A 95 -13.22 12.62 20.76
C GLU A 95 -12.44 11.50 20.06
N TYR A 96 -12.04 11.73 18.80
CA TYR A 96 -11.13 10.85 18.08
C TYR A 96 -9.74 10.77 18.73
N ALA A 97 -9.17 11.89 19.16
CA ALA A 97 -7.85 11.90 19.83
C ALA A 97 -7.87 11.03 21.10
N GLU A 98 -8.91 11.16 21.93
CA GLU A 98 -9.12 10.36 23.13
C GLU A 98 -9.33 8.87 22.82
N GLU A 99 -10.12 8.51 21.80
CA GLU A 99 -10.28 7.11 21.34
C GLU A 99 -8.93 6.47 20.99
N ILE A 100 -8.10 7.18 20.22
CA ILE A 100 -6.79 6.67 19.80
C ILE A 100 -5.81 6.58 20.98
N ILE A 101 -5.85 7.51 21.94
CA ILE A 101 -5.04 7.47 23.16
C ILE A 101 -5.38 6.22 24.00
N GLU A 102 -6.67 5.95 24.24
CA GLU A 102 -7.08 4.76 25.01
C GLU A 102 -6.75 3.46 24.28
N LEU A 103 -6.89 3.41 22.95
CA LEU A 103 -6.44 2.28 22.13
C LEU A 103 -4.92 2.05 22.25
N PHE A 104 -4.12 3.11 22.28
CA PHE A 104 -2.67 3.00 22.50
C PHE A 104 -2.33 2.55 23.93
N LYS A 105 -3.00 3.05 24.97
CA LYS A 105 -2.82 2.57 26.35
C LYS A 105 -3.11 1.07 26.46
N ALA A 106 -4.23 0.60 25.91
CA ALA A 106 -4.61 -0.81 25.91
C ALA A 106 -3.59 -1.68 25.16
N ARG A 107 -3.08 -1.21 24.01
CA ARG A 107 -2.03 -1.90 23.24
C ARG A 107 -0.68 -1.91 23.98
N MET A 108 -0.27 -0.82 24.61
CA MET A 108 0.97 -0.76 25.39
C MET A 108 0.94 -1.70 26.60
N GLU A 109 -0.18 -1.77 27.31
CA GLU A 109 -0.37 -2.71 28.43
C GLU A 109 -0.33 -4.19 27.97
N ILE A 110 -0.81 -4.51 26.75
CA ILE A 110 -0.57 -5.82 26.12
C ILE A 110 0.93 -6.07 25.91
N LEU A 111 1.66 -5.13 25.28
CA LEU A 111 3.10 -5.31 25.01
C LEU A 111 3.90 -5.49 26.31
N LYS A 112 3.56 -4.72 27.36
CA LYS A 112 4.17 -4.78 28.69
C LYS A 112 4.03 -6.16 29.34
N ARG A 113 2.88 -6.84 29.20
CA ARG A 113 2.68 -8.23 29.68
C ARG A 113 3.62 -9.24 29.02
N HIS A 114 4.03 -8.99 27.78
CA HIS A 114 4.85 -9.92 26.97
C HIS A 114 6.32 -9.50 26.83
N ASP A 115 6.78 -8.54 27.65
CA ASP A 115 8.16 -8.00 27.60
C ASP A 115 8.50 -7.46 26.19
N LEU A 116 7.58 -6.68 25.63
CA LEU A 116 7.68 -5.98 24.35
C LEU A 116 7.48 -4.48 24.53
N LYS A 117 8.02 -3.70 23.58
CA LYS A 117 7.97 -2.22 23.62
C LYS A 117 7.28 -1.61 22.40
N GLY A 118 6.84 -0.37 22.55
CA GLY A 118 6.07 0.34 21.54
C GLY A 118 6.92 0.82 20.37
N TYR A 119 6.39 0.61 19.16
CA TYR A 119 6.89 1.26 17.93
C TYR A 119 5.82 2.20 17.37
N TYR A 120 6.13 3.48 17.34
CA TYR A 120 5.28 4.54 16.81
C TYR A 120 5.70 4.92 15.38
N ARG A 121 4.75 5.00 14.45
CA ARG A 121 5.01 5.45 13.06
C ARG A 121 3.87 6.31 12.55
N THR A 122 4.21 7.49 12.04
CA THR A 122 3.27 8.37 11.33
C THR A 122 3.97 9.15 10.20
N ASN A 123 3.32 10.16 9.64
CA ASN A 123 3.88 11.09 8.66
C ASN A 123 4.07 12.46 9.32
N GLU A 124 5.20 13.16 9.16
CA GLU A 124 5.48 14.49 9.74
C GLU A 124 6.41 15.38 8.88
N PRO A 125 6.34 16.72 8.97
CA PRO A 125 5.27 17.46 9.62
C PRO A 125 4.02 17.42 8.75
N HIS A 126 2.88 17.11 9.36
CA HIS A 126 1.67 16.68 8.67
C HIS A 126 0.68 17.84 8.43
N VAL A 127 -0.19 17.69 7.43
CA VAL A 127 -1.26 18.65 7.11
C VAL A 127 -2.08 19.03 8.34
N LEU A 128 -2.37 20.32 8.53
CA LEU A 128 -3.35 20.78 9.53
C LEU A 128 -4.57 21.43 8.84
N PRO A 129 -5.72 21.54 9.53
CA PRO A 129 -6.92 22.15 8.97
C PRO A 129 -6.72 23.61 8.55
N GLU A 130 -7.37 24.00 7.46
CA GLU A 130 -7.35 25.37 6.94
C GLU A 130 -7.84 26.41 7.98
N ALA A 131 -8.70 26.01 8.93
CA ALA A 131 -9.13 26.87 10.03
C ALA A 131 -7.95 27.32 10.93
N PHE A 132 -7.05 26.42 11.32
CA PHE A 132 -5.85 26.75 12.09
C PHE A 132 -4.97 27.76 11.35
N PHE A 133 -4.81 27.60 10.03
CA PHE A 133 -4.03 28.53 9.20
C PHE A 133 -4.76 29.81 8.77
N LYS A 134 -6.01 30.02 9.18
CA LYS A 134 -6.72 31.31 9.07
C LYS A 134 -6.47 32.18 10.29
N ASP A 135 -6.48 31.57 11.48
CA ASP A 135 -6.24 32.27 12.74
C ASP A 135 -4.72 32.45 13.00
N TYR A 136 -3.89 31.48 12.58
CA TYR A 136 -2.44 31.51 12.70
C TYR A 136 -1.72 31.49 11.34
N PRO A 137 -1.97 32.46 10.42
CA PRO A 137 -1.48 32.42 9.05
C PRO A 137 0.06 32.48 8.92
N LYS A 138 0.76 32.92 9.98
CA LYS A 138 2.23 32.87 10.03
C LYS A 138 2.79 31.46 10.13
N LEU A 139 2.02 30.50 10.65
CA LEU A 139 2.44 29.12 10.92
C LEU A 139 2.18 28.16 9.74
N ARG A 140 1.59 28.66 8.64
CA ARG A 140 1.36 27.89 7.40
C ARG A 140 2.69 27.64 6.69
N GLY A 141 3.06 26.37 6.56
CA GLY A 141 4.28 25.92 5.89
C GLY A 141 4.08 25.66 4.38
N PRO A 142 4.64 24.57 3.83
CA PRO A 142 4.49 24.24 2.42
C PRO A 142 3.09 23.68 2.13
N ARG A 143 2.67 23.83 0.87
CA ARG A 143 1.64 22.99 0.25
C ARG A 143 2.20 21.58 0.09
N VAL A 144 1.45 20.58 0.53
CA VAL A 144 1.86 19.16 0.64
C VAL A 144 0.91 18.18 -0.07
N ASP A 145 -0.21 18.64 -0.61
CA ASP A 145 -1.08 17.80 -1.42
C ASP A 145 -0.45 17.40 -2.76
N GLN A 146 -0.91 16.25 -3.29
CA GLN A 146 -0.63 15.89 -4.68
C GLN A 146 -1.63 16.65 -5.57
N VAL A 147 -1.12 17.65 -6.28
CA VAL A 147 -1.90 18.71 -6.96
C VAL A 147 -2.87 18.24 -8.05
N ASN A 148 -2.77 16.98 -8.49
CA ASN A 148 -3.66 16.35 -9.45
C ASN A 148 -4.72 15.46 -8.79
N ARG A 149 -4.47 14.99 -7.56
CA ARG A 149 -5.34 14.09 -6.78
C ARG A 149 -6.13 14.81 -5.69
N SER A 150 -5.83 16.07 -5.39
CA SER A 150 -6.52 16.88 -4.39
C SER A 150 -7.45 17.92 -5.00
N ARG A 151 -8.66 18.07 -4.47
CA ARG A 151 -9.56 19.17 -4.84
C ARG A 151 -9.20 20.52 -4.21
N THR A 152 -8.50 20.50 -3.07
CA THR A 152 -8.09 21.71 -2.35
C THR A 152 -6.58 21.71 -2.07
N ALA A 153 -5.99 22.89 -1.89
CA ALA A 153 -4.61 23.04 -1.46
C ALA A 153 -4.50 22.78 0.05
N ARG A 154 -3.61 21.88 0.45
CA ARG A 154 -3.42 21.44 1.84
C ARG A 154 -1.99 21.72 2.30
N PHE A 155 -1.83 22.15 3.55
CA PHE A 155 -0.56 22.69 4.07
C PHE A 155 -0.15 21.98 5.37
N SER A 156 1.14 21.68 5.53
CA SER A 156 1.73 21.31 6.83
C SER A 156 2.16 22.57 7.60
N PRO A 157 2.38 22.48 8.93
CA PRO A 157 2.87 23.62 9.70
C PRO A 157 4.35 23.90 9.41
N ASP A 158 4.73 25.16 9.52
CA ASP A 158 6.08 25.61 9.22
C ASP A 158 7.04 25.36 10.40
N VAL A 159 7.81 24.26 10.34
CA VAL A 159 8.88 23.93 11.31
C VAL A 159 10.07 24.92 11.27
N ASP A 160 10.02 25.96 10.43
CA ASP A 160 10.88 27.15 10.54
C ASP A 160 10.35 28.20 11.54
N ARG A 161 9.25 27.90 12.26
CA ARG A 161 8.71 28.70 13.36
C ARG A 161 9.03 28.06 14.72
N PRO A 162 9.61 28.81 15.68
CA PRO A 162 9.72 28.35 17.07
C PRO A 162 8.35 27.95 17.66
N GLU A 163 7.29 28.66 17.28
CA GLU A 163 5.90 28.38 17.68
C GLU A 163 5.34 27.05 17.15
N VAL A 164 5.97 26.44 16.15
CA VAL A 164 5.64 25.09 15.64
C VAL A 164 6.55 24.04 16.26
N LEU A 165 7.82 24.38 16.49
CA LEU A 165 8.76 23.51 17.22
C LEU A 165 8.28 23.23 18.65
N GLU A 166 7.82 24.24 19.38
CA GLU A 166 7.26 24.06 20.73
C GLU A 166 5.99 23.19 20.71
N MET A 167 5.10 23.35 19.73
CA MET A 167 3.93 22.48 19.57
C MET A 167 4.31 21.00 19.36
N TYR A 168 5.39 20.71 18.63
CA TYR A 168 5.87 19.34 18.45
C TYR A 168 6.55 18.78 19.70
N LYS A 169 7.22 19.63 20.47
CA LYS A 169 7.82 19.31 21.76
C LYS A 169 6.77 18.99 22.82
N GLU A 170 5.78 19.87 23.00
CA GLU A 170 4.61 19.68 23.88
C GLU A 170 3.88 18.36 23.54
N ALA A 171 3.67 18.09 22.25
CA ALA A 171 3.00 16.87 21.81
C ALA A 171 3.82 15.60 22.03
N MET A 172 5.15 15.65 21.85
CA MET A 172 6.02 14.50 22.13
C MET A 172 6.12 14.22 23.63
N GLN A 173 6.26 15.28 24.45
CA GLN A 173 6.22 15.16 25.91
C GLN A 173 4.90 14.54 26.37
N SER A 174 3.76 15.06 25.91
CA SER A 174 2.43 14.52 26.25
C SER A 174 2.25 13.06 25.82
N LEU A 175 2.79 12.65 24.67
CA LEU A 175 2.81 11.26 24.22
C LEU A 175 3.56 10.35 25.18
N LEU A 176 4.79 10.74 25.57
CA LEU A 176 5.67 9.90 26.39
C LEU A 176 5.29 9.91 27.88
N GLU A 177 4.80 11.03 28.43
CA GLU A 177 4.17 11.08 29.76
C GLU A 177 2.94 10.15 29.84
N THR A 178 2.23 9.95 28.72
CA THR A 178 1.06 9.05 28.64
C THR A 178 1.45 7.59 28.36
N LEU A 179 2.54 7.36 27.61
CA LEU A 179 2.93 6.08 27.03
C LEU A 179 4.47 5.88 27.04
N PRO A 180 5.13 5.78 28.21
CA PRO A 180 6.58 5.85 28.31
C PRO A 180 7.33 4.68 27.63
N ASP A 181 6.77 3.47 27.62
CA ASP A 181 7.42 2.28 27.03
C ASP A 181 7.51 2.29 25.46
N ILE A 182 7.43 3.47 24.81
CA ILE A 182 7.60 3.66 23.35
C ILE A 182 9.01 4.19 23.05
N GLU A 183 9.94 3.30 22.74
CA GLU A 183 11.34 3.69 22.46
C GLU A 183 11.61 4.03 20.98
N VAL A 184 10.76 3.57 20.04
CA VAL A 184 11.08 3.62 18.60
C VAL A 184 10.06 4.43 17.81
N PHE A 185 10.56 5.42 17.04
CA PHE A 185 9.79 6.34 16.21
C PHE A 185 10.25 6.31 14.74
N SER A 186 9.30 6.28 13.81
CA SER A 186 9.58 6.36 12.36
C SER A 186 8.63 7.35 11.69
N PHE A 187 9.16 8.47 11.20
CA PHE A 187 8.37 9.54 10.57
C PHE A 187 8.64 9.60 9.07
N VAL A 188 7.60 9.37 8.27
CA VAL A 188 7.63 9.62 6.82
C VAL A 188 7.45 11.12 6.58
N THR A 189 8.17 11.71 5.63
CA THR A 189 7.92 13.09 5.18
C THR A 189 7.82 13.17 3.65
N THR A 190 7.35 14.30 3.13
CA THR A 190 7.21 14.56 1.67
C THR A 190 6.32 13.53 0.94
N ASP A 191 5.40 12.91 1.66
CA ASP A 191 4.39 11.95 1.18
C ASP A 191 3.11 12.12 2.00
N ALA A 192 1.97 11.66 1.48
CA ALA A 192 0.76 11.41 2.25
C ALA A 192 0.43 12.53 3.26
N GLY A 193 0.19 13.73 2.74
CA GLY A 193 -0.18 14.92 3.53
C GLY A 193 0.95 15.56 4.34
N SER A 194 2.21 15.14 4.22
CA SER A 194 3.35 15.66 4.99
C SER A 194 4.44 16.27 4.10
N GLY A 195 5.28 17.14 4.66
CA GLY A 195 6.42 17.72 3.94
C GLY A 195 7.01 18.98 4.57
N LEU A 196 8.28 19.24 4.24
CA LEU A 196 9.10 20.32 4.79
C LEU A 196 9.22 21.52 3.83
N CYS A 197 9.21 22.74 4.37
CA CYS A 197 9.37 23.98 3.59
C CYS A 197 10.57 23.90 2.62
N TRP A 198 10.32 24.21 1.34
CA TRP A 198 11.30 24.26 0.26
C TRP A 198 12.06 22.96 -0.04
N SER A 199 11.56 21.80 0.40
CA SER A 199 12.02 20.46 -0.04
C SER A 199 11.86 20.26 -1.56
N GLU A 200 12.79 19.55 -2.20
CA GLU A 200 12.80 19.27 -3.65
C GLU A 200 11.58 18.42 -4.04
N GLY A 201 11.43 17.23 -3.43
CA GLY A 201 10.45 16.20 -3.78
C GLY A 201 8.99 16.48 -3.43
N LEU A 202 8.64 17.69 -2.95
CA LEU A 202 7.25 18.08 -2.69
C LEU A 202 6.39 17.93 -3.96
N TYR A 203 5.21 17.33 -3.87
CA TYR A 203 4.33 17.16 -5.05
C TYR A 203 3.94 18.45 -5.78
N PRO A 204 3.77 19.63 -5.13
CA PRO A 204 3.60 20.92 -5.81
C PRO A 204 4.91 21.57 -6.28
N GLY A 205 6.07 20.91 -6.11
CA GLY A 205 7.40 21.48 -6.21
C GLY A 205 7.80 22.32 -4.98
N LYS A 206 9.06 22.77 -4.96
CA LYS A 206 9.66 23.59 -3.89
C LYS A 206 8.81 24.82 -3.56
N ASN A 207 8.18 24.81 -2.39
CA ASN A 207 7.33 25.91 -1.95
C ASN A 207 7.35 26.07 -0.42
N GLY A 208 6.85 27.20 0.06
CA GLY A 208 6.77 27.56 1.48
C GLY A 208 6.82 29.08 1.68
N PRO A 209 6.89 29.57 2.94
CA PRO A 209 7.03 30.99 3.23
C PRO A 209 8.38 31.59 2.77
N THR A 210 8.36 32.84 2.34
CA THR A 210 9.57 33.51 1.81
C THR A 210 10.69 33.67 2.83
N PHE A 211 10.37 33.84 4.12
CA PHE A 211 11.38 34.11 5.15
C PHE A 211 12.34 32.93 5.39
N CYS A 212 11.87 31.70 5.18
CA CYS A 212 12.65 30.48 5.38
C CYS A 212 13.21 29.87 4.08
N LYS A 213 12.96 30.51 2.92
CA LYS A 213 13.41 30.08 1.60
C LYS A 213 14.93 29.82 1.49
N HIS A 214 15.71 30.51 2.31
CA HIS A 214 17.16 30.40 2.35
C HIS A 214 17.71 29.71 3.62
N ARG A 215 16.85 29.13 4.48
CA ARG A 215 17.29 28.25 5.58
C ARG A 215 17.69 26.89 4.98
N PRO A 216 18.94 26.42 5.17
CA PRO A 216 19.36 25.12 4.64
C PRO A 216 18.52 23.97 5.21
N MET A 217 18.28 22.94 4.41
CA MET A 217 17.45 21.80 4.84
C MET A 217 18.04 21.09 6.08
N LYS A 218 19.37 21.02 6.19
CA LYS A 218 20.03 20.46 7.38
C LYS A 218 19.64 21.17 8.68
N ASP A 219 19.56 22.50 8.66
CA ASP A 219 19.22 23.29 9.85
C ASP A 219 17.73 23.18 10.17
N ARG A 220 16.87 23.08 9.14
CA ARG A 220 15.44 22.81 9.27
C ARG A 220 15.17 21.46 9.94
N VAL A 221 15.75 20.39 9.40
CA VAL A 221 15.54 19.03 9.93
C VAL A 221 16.17 18.90 11.30
N ARG A 222 17.41 19.36 11.50
CA ARG A 222 18.09 19.30 12.80
C ARG A 222 17.26 19.94 13.92
N ASP A 223 16.79 21.16 13.72
CA ASP A 223 16.10 21.88 14.80
C ASP A 223 14.68 21.33 15.04
N PHE A 224 14.07 20.67 14.04
CA PHE A 224 12.84 19.90 14.23
C PHE A 224 13.10 18.59 14.99
N MET A 225 14.17 17.87 14.67
CA MET A 225 14.59 16.66 15.38
C MET A 225 14.95 16.95 16.85
N HIS A 226 15.64 18.07 17.12
CA HIS A 226 15.92 18.51 18.49
C HIS A 226 14.66 18.86 19.28
N ALA A 227 13.67 19.54 18.68
CA ALA A 227 12.42 19.85 19.39
C ALA A 227 11.64 18.57 19.81
N LEU A 228 11.71 17.51 19.00
CA LEU A 228 11.16 16.20 19.36
C LEU A 228 11.97 15.53 20.47
N ASN A 229 13.30 15.63 20.43
CA ASN A 229 14.18 15.13 21.49
C ASN A 229 13.97 15.86 22.83
N GLU A 230 13.87 17.19 22.83
CA GLU A 230 13.56 18.00 24.02
C GLU A 230 12.23 17.60 24.66
N GLY A 231 11.24 17.15 23.87
CA GLY A 231 9.97 16.64 24.39
C GLY A 231 10.10 15.28 25.08
N ALA A 232 10.97 14.40 24.56
CA ALA A 232 11.29 13.12 25.20
C ALA A 232 12.12 13.30 26.47
N GLU A 233 13.15 14.15 26.44
CA GLU A 233 13.94 14.53 27.62
C GLU A 233 13.08 15.18 28.73
N ALA A 234 12.04 15.95 28.35
CA ALA A 234 11.09 16.54 29.29
C ALA A 234 10.16 15.50 29.95
N ALA A 235 9.77 14.45 29.22
CA ALA A 235 9.05 13.30 29.78
C ALA A 235 9.98 12.37 30.61
N GLY A 236 11.29 12.43 30.37
CA GLY A 236 12.31 11.62 31.03
C GLY A 236 12.71 10.34 30.29
N GLU A 237 12.39 10.21 29.00
CA GLU A 237 12.57 9.00 28.19
C GLU A 237 13.63 9.17 27.08
N ASP A 238 14.45 8.14 26.88
CA ASP A 238 15.43 8.06 25.77
C ASP A 238 14.80 7.42 24.52
N ILE A 239 14.78 8.12 23.38
CA ILE A 239 14.09 7.64 22.16
C ILE A 239 14.99 7.48 20.92
N VAL A 240 14.61 6.55 20.05
CA VAL A 240 15.25 6.27 18.75
C VAL A 240 14.31 6.70 17.62
N LEU A 241 14.69 7.73 16.85
CA LEU A 241 13.82 8.34 15.84
C LEU A 241 14.47 8.41 14.46
N ASN A 242 13.76 7.98 13.41
CA ASN A 242 14.18 8.18 12.03
C ASN A 242 13.16 8.93 11.18
N MET A 243 13.61 10.03 10.57
CA MET A 243 12.89 10.73 9.52
C MET A 243 13.33 10.25 8.13
N TYR A 244 12.41 10.11 7.19
CA TYR A 244 12.74 9.71 5.82
C TYR A 244 11.65 10.11 4.84
N GLY A 245 12.05 10.42 3.61
CA GLY A 245 11.13 10.59 2.49
C GLY A 245 10.50 9.26 2.05
N ILE A 246 9.62 9.33 1.06
CA ILE A 246 9.44 8.18 0.17
C ILE A 246 10.64 8.11 -0.78
N PRO A 247 11.22 6.91 -1.02
CA PRO A 247 12.19 6.73 -2.10
C PRO A 247 11.65 7.31 -3.42
N PRO A 248 12.41 8.17 -4.10
CA PRO A 248 11.94 8.82 -5.32
C PRO A 248 11.70 7.77 -6.41
N ARG A 249 10.80 8.12 -7.32
CA ARG A 249 10.62 7.42 -8.61
C ARG A 249 11.31 8.22 -9.70
N GLN A 250 11.36 7.68 -10.92
CA GLN A 250 11.98 8.29 -12.10
C GLN A 250 11.43 9.69 -12.48
N TRP A 251 10.35 10.13 -11.83
CA TRP A 251 9.66 11.42 -12.02
C TRP A 251 9.55 12.24 -10.71
N MET A 252 10.36 11.94 -9.70
CA MET A 252 10.39 12.63 -8.41
C MET A 252 11.81 12.97 -8.00
N GLU A 253 12.01 14.14 -7.41
CA GLU A 253 13.27 14.52 -6.77
C GLU A 253 13.37 13.91 -5.37
N ASP A 254 14.59 13.74 -4.87
CA ASP A 254 14.84 13.30 -3.49
C ASP A 254 14.33 14.29 -2.46
N THR A 255 13.96 13.80 -1.27
CA THR A 255 13.61 14.68 -0.14
C THR A 255 14.83 15.28 0.54
N PHE A 256 15.94 14.52 0.56
CA PHE A 256 17.17 14.87 1.25
C PHE A 256 18.36 14.59 0.33
N ASP A 257 18.94 15.64 -0.23
CA ASP A 257 20.04 15.60 -1.21
C ASP A 257 21.38 15.08 -0.63
N ASN A 258 21.68 15.41 0.64
CA ASN A 258 22.88 14.95 1.36
C ASN A 258 22.51 14.52 2.79
N PRO A 259 21.81 13.38 3.00
CA PRO A 259 21.25 13.00 4.30
C PRO A 259 22.33 12.75 5.37
N GLU A 260 23.51 12.26 5.00
CA GLU A 260 24.66 12.13 5.91
C GLU A 260 25.21 13.48 6.40
N GLU A 261 25.14 14.55 5.61
CA GLU A 261 25.49 15.90 6.07
C GLU A 261 24.39 16.54 6.94
N ILE A 262 23.13 16.11 6.79
CA ILE A 262 22.03 16.50 7.69
C ILE A 262 22.22 15.80 9.05
N ALA A 263 22.48 14.50 9.05
CA ALA A 263 22.52 13.66 10.24
C ALA A 263 23.56 14.10 11.28
N LYS A 264 24.70 14.65 10.85
CA LYS A 264 25.80 15.17 11.72
C LYS A 264 25.36 16.16 12.79
N GLY A 265 24.20 16.79 12.66
CA GLY A 265 23.67 17.74 13.65
C GLY A 265 22.78 17.12 14.74
N PHE A 266 22.48 15.83 14.66
CA PHE A 266 21.45 15.17 15.49
C PHE A 266 21.96 14.65 16.84
N PRO A 267 21.05 14.43 17.82
CA PRO A 267 21.32 13.60 19.00
C PRO A 267 21.74 12.18 18.63
N ASP A 268 22.31 11.45 19.60
CA ASP A 268 22.46 10.00 19.47
C ASP A 268 21.09 9.32 19.37
N GLY A 269 21.02 8.18 18.67
CA GLY A 269 19.76 7.47 18.41
C GLY A 269 18.89 8.04 17.29
N PHE A 270 19.09 9.31 16.88
CA PHE A 270 18.36 9.94 15.79
C PHE A 270 19.01 9.70 14.42
N SER A 271 18.20 9.62 13.36
CA SER A 271 18.68 9.40 11.99
C SER A 271 17.80 9.97 10.88
N VAL A 272 18.37 10.19 9.69
CA VAL A 272 17.66 10.60 8.46
C VAL A 272 18.10 9.76 7.27
N GLU A 273 17.14 9.18 6.54
CA GLU A 273 17.39 8.09 5.56
C GLU A 273 18.22 6.92 6.14
N GLY A 274 18.19 6.77 7.46
CA GLY A 274 19.01 5.84 8.24
C GLY A 274 20.40 6.35 8.66
N TYR A 275 20.89 7.47 8.13
CA TYR A 275 22.19 8.04 8.52
C TYR A 275 22.14 8.67 9.91
N ARG A 276 23.15 8.38 10.74
CA ARG A 276 23.39 8.92 12.09
C ARG A 276 24.38 10.09 12.10
N ASN A 277 24.43 10.78 13.22
CA ASN A 277 25.41 11.84 13.52
C ASN A 277 26.89 11.41 13.37
N ASN A 278 27.21 10.14 13.67
CA ASN A 278 28.54 9.54 13.54
C ASN A 278 28.89 9.09 12.11
N GLY A 279 27.97 9.23 11.14
CA GLY A 279 28.14 8.81 9.75
C GLY A 279 27.80 7.34 9.46
N GLU A 280 27.47 6.52 10.47
CA GLU A 280 26.92 5.18 10.24
C GLU A 280 25.54 5.28 9.59
N ARG A 281 25.20 4.31 8.73
CA ARG A 281 23.84 4.17 8.18
C ARG A 281 23.13 2.96 8.75
N ILE A 282 22.29 3.18 9.76
CA ILE A 282 21.23 2.23 10.11
C ILE A 282 20.38 2.02 8.86
N ARG A 283 19.87 0.82 8.59
CA ARG A 283 18.77 0.68 7.62
C ARG A 283 17.53 0.17 8.33
N TRP A 284 16.46 0.92 8.16
CA TRP A 284 15.20 0.73 8.87
C TRP A 284 14.36 -0.33 8.17
N ARG A 285 14.48 -1.58 8.65
CA ARG A 285 13.74 -2.73 8.10
C ARG A 285 12.24 -2.45 8.10
N ARG A 286 11.63 -2.38 6.91
CA ARG A 286 10.19 -2.51 6.74
C ARG A 286 9.87 -4.01 6.71
N PRO A 287 9.16 -4.58 7.69
CA PRO A 287 8.89 -6.00 7.70
C PRO A 287 7.93 -6.34 6.55
N SER A 288 8.33 -7.27 5.68
CA SER A 288 7.39 -7.95 4.78
C SER A 288 6.27 -8.57 5.61
N ASP A 289 5.04 -8.51 5.11
CA ASP A 289 3.91 -9.26 5.66
C ASP A 289 3.82 -10.70 5.14
N GLY A 290 4.70 -11.09 4.22
CA GLY A 290 4.85 -12.49 3.77
C GLY A 290 3.88 -12.94 2.69
N TYR A 291 3.13 -12.01 2.10
CA TYR A 291 2.17 -12.29 1.04
C TYR A 291 2.48 -11.45 -0.20
N ALA A 292 2.40 -12.10 -1.37
CA ALA A 292 2.48 -11.43 -2.65
C ALA A 292 1.23 -10.59 -2.92
N PHE A 293 1.35 -9.65 -3.84
CA PHE A 293 0.26 -8.83 -4.37
C PHE A 293 -0.43 -7.99 -3.28
N ASN A 294 0.39 -7.45 -2.37
CA ASN A 294 0.04 -6.55 -1.27
C ASN A 294 -1.15 -5.61 -1.61
N PRO A 295 -2.17 -5.57 -0.74
CA PRO A 295 -3.53 -5.05 -0.92
C PRO A 295 -4.06 -4.73 -2.34
N PRO A 296 -5.12 -5.42 -2.80
CA PRO A 296 -6.18 -5.99 -1.95
C PRO A 296 -6.16 -7.53 -1.85
N LEU A 297 -5.16 -8.25 -2.35
CA LEU A 297 -5.22 -9.71 -2.37
C LEU A 297 -4.80 -10.32 -1.02
N LEU A 298 -5.55 -11.33 -0.56
CA LEU A 298 -5.41 -11.89 0.77
C LEU A 298 -4.88 -13.33 0.75
N GLY A 299 -3.80 -13.56 1.50
CA GLY A 299 -3.32 -14.91 1.83
C GLY A 299 -2.64 -15.67 0.70
N VAL A 300 -2.06 -14.97 -0.29
CA VAL A 300 -1.19 -15.55 -1.34
C VAL A 300 0.26 -15.56 -0.82
N PRO A 301 0.80 -16.69 -0.32
CA PRO A 301 2.08 -16.69 0.39
C PRO A 301 3.28 -16.42 -0.54
N ASN A 302 4.19 -15.53 -0.13
CA ASN A 302 5.46 -15.30 -0.83
C ASN A 302 6.67 -15.53 0.12
N PRO A 303 6.99 -16.80 0.42
CA PRO A 303 8.15 -17.12 1.26
C PRO A 303 9.47 -16.84 0.56
N MET A 304 9.50 -16.91 -0.78
CA MET A 304 10.65 -16.51 -1.60
C MET A 304 11.01 -15.05 -1.36
N GLY A 305 10.04 -14.13 -1.34
CA GLY A 305 10.27 -12.71 -1.05
C GLY A 305 10.72 -12.44 0.40
N ILE A 306 10.28 -13.24 1.38
CA ILE A 306 10.84 -13.20 2.75
C ILE A 306 12.31 -13.66 2.74
N ALA A 307 12.58 -14.77 2.05
CA ALA A 307 13.89 -15.39 1.93
C ALA A 307 14.89 -14.48 1.18
N GLU A 308 14.51 -13.87 0.07
CA GLU A 308 15.32 -12.87 -0.64
C GLU A 308 15.58 -11.63 0.19
N GLY A 309 14.58 -11.18 0.95
CA GLY A 309 14.74 -10.17 1.99
C GLY A 309 15.90 -10.55 2.91
N ILE A 310 15.90 -11.78 3.44
CA ILE A 310 16.94 -12.33 4.33
C ILE A 310 18.30 -12.54 3.62
N ILE A 311 18.33 -12.88 2.32
CA ILE A 311 19.56 -12.96 1.50
C ILE A 311 20.22 -11.59 1.36
N ASN A 312 19.43 -10.59 0.96
CA ASN A 312 19.89 -9.22 0.75
C ASN A 312 20.24 -8.55 2.08
N ASP A 313 19.51 -8.90 3.13
CA ASP A 313 19.87 -8.66 4.50
C ASP A 313 21.30 -9.19 4.78
N LEU A 314 21.49 -10.52 4.83
CA LEU A 314 22.76 -11.20 5.18
C LEU A 314 24.01 -10.71 4.44
N LYS A 315 23.90 -10.33 3.15
CA LYS A 315 25.04 -9.83 2.36
C LYS A 315 25.59 -8.48 2.83
N ASN A 316 24.74 -7.65 3.47
CA ASN A 316 24.86 -6.18 3.64
C ASN A 316 25.66 -5.57 4.85
N ALA A 317 25.33 -5.88 6.12
CA ALA A 317 25.45 -4.91 7.24
C ALA A 317 26.70 -4.04 7.32
N GLU A 318 26.38 -2.80 7.63
CA GLU A 318 27.00 -2.08 8.73
C GLU A 318 25.86 -1.79 9.75
N ALA A 319 26.13 -1.93 11.06
CA ALA A 319 25.22 -1.70 12.21
C ALA A 319 23.78 -2.29 12.18
N GLY A 320 23.54 -3.39 12.89
CA GLY A 320 22.19 -3.91 13.17
C GLY A 320 21.45 -3.16 14.30
N TRP A 321 20.13 -2.94 14.16
CA TRP A 321 19.26 -2.29 15.15
C TRP A 321 17.79 -2.77 15.03
N PRO A 322 16.76 -2.23 15.75
CA PRO A 322 15.70 -3.05 16.34
C PRO A 322 14.77 -3.80 15.36
N LEU A 323 14.48 -5.05 15.72
CA LEU A 323 13.42 -5.88 15.14
C LEU A 323 12.05 -5.37 15.59
N GLY A 324 11.47 -4.46 14.78
CA GLY A 324 10.07 -4.07 14.84
C GLY A 324 9.18 -4.95 13.97
N ALA A 325 7.98 -5.29 14.44
CA ALA A 325 7.05 -6.19 13.75
C ALA A 325 5.88 -5.44 13.03
N LYS A 326 5.48 -5.91 11.83
CA LYS A 326 4.25 -5.49 11.10
C LYS A 326 3.24 -6.64 11.08
N PHE A 327 2.03 -6.37 11.56
CA PHE A 327 0.88 -7.28 11.53
C PHE A 327 0.54 -7.69 10.07
N PRO A 328 0.28 -8.98 9.78
CA PRO A 328 -0.05 -9.46 8.45
C PRO A 328 -1.48 -9.12 8.05
N GLN A 329 -1.74 -8.91 6.76
CA GLN A 329 -3.00 -8.36 6.27
C GLN A 329 -4.09 -9.39 6.00
N ALA A 330 -3.82 -10.68 6.23
CA ALA A 330 -4.72 -11.79 5.89
C ALA A 330 -4.75 -12.87 6.99
N PRO A 331 -5.83 -13.67 7.08
CA PRO A 331 -5.83 -14.89 7.89
C PRO A 331 -4.70 -15.82 7.47
N GLY A 332 -3.83 -16.17 8.42
CA GLY A 332 -2.58 -16.88 8.15
C GLY A 332 -1.36 -16.42 8.96
N LEU A 333 -1.53 -15.59 10.01
CA LEU A 333 -0.54 -15.21 11.03
C LEU A 333 0.59 -16.25 11.23
N ASP A 334 0.16 -17.47 11.56
CA ASP A 334 0.96 -18.66 11.81
C ASP A 334 1.97 -19.00 10.69
N PHE A 335 1.61 -18.88 9.41
CA PHE A 335 2.51 -19.17 8.27
C PHE A 335 3.75 -18.27 8.29
N LYS A 336 3.55 -16.94 8.39
CA LYS A 336 4.64 -15.98 8.39
C LYS A 336 5.58 -16.22 9.58
N PHE A 337 5.01 -16.44 10.76
CA PHE A 337 5.80 -16.61 11.98
C PHE A 337 6.53 -17.95 12.01
N LYS A 338 5.90 -19.05 11.59
CA LYS A 338 6.57 -20.36 11.42
C LYS A 338 7.73 -20.26 10.43
N LEU A 339 7.52 -19.67 9.26
CA LEU A 339 8.56 -19.46 8.26
C LEU A 339 9.72 -18.62 8.80
N GLN A 340 9.43 -17.47 9.43
CA GLN A 340 10.47 -16.61 10.00
C GLN A 340 11.24 -17.35 11.09
N LYS A 341 10.55 -18.10 11.96
CA LYS A 341 11.15 -18.92 13.01
C LYS A 341 12.06 -19.99 12.41
N LYS A 342 11.59 -20.78 11.44
CA LYS A 342 12.36 -21.80 10.70
C LYS A 342 13.62 -21.19 10.07
N LEU A 343 13.51 -20.03 9.40
CA LEU A 343 14.65 -19.33 8.81
C LEU A 343 15.64 -18.80 9.87
N MET A 344 15.16 -18.39 11.05
CA MET A 344 16.04 -17.98 12.16
C MET A 344 16.71 -19.19 12.84
N GLU A 345 15.99 -20.30 13.02
CA GLU A 345 16.51 -21.54 13.63
C GLU A 345 17.53 -22.23 12.72
N SER A 346 17.28 -22.32 11.41
CA SER A 346 18.26 -22.83 10.44
C SER A 346 19.44 -21.86 10.22
N SER A 347 19.25 -20.55 10.46
CA SER A 347 20.27 -19.51 10.27
C SER A 347 21.10 -19.64 8.96
N PRO A 348 20.45 -19.81 7.79
CA PRO A 348 21.15 -20.08 6.55
C PRO A 348 21.99 -18.88 6.09
N GLN A 349 23.18 -19.12 5.54
CA GLN A 349 24.18 -18.10 5.25
C GLN A 349 24.21 -17.66 3.78
N ASN A 350 23.50 -18.35 2.89
CA ASN A 350 23.47 -18.07 1.45
C ASN A 350 22.18 -18.58 0.80
N SER A 351 21.99 -18.22 -0.48
CA SER A 351 20.80 -18.56 -1.26
C SER A 351 20.54 -20.08 -1.38
N ALA A 352 21.56 -20.93 -1.40
CA ALA A 352 21.35 -22.37 -1.53
C ALA A 352 20.83 -22.99 -0.22
N GLU A 353 21.41 -22.61 0.92
CA GLU A 353 20.92 -23.00 2.25
C GLU A 353 19.51 -22.47 2.53
N ILE A 354 19.17 -21.31 1.98
CA ILE A 354 17.82 -20.76 2.01
C ILE A 354 16.84 -21.60 1.18
N MET A 355 17.18 -22.00 -0.05
CA MET A 355 16.31 -22.89 -0.84
C MET A 355 16.13 -24.27 -0.18
N VAL A 356 17.16 -24.79 0.49
CA VAL A 356 17.04 -26.01 1.32
C VAL A 356 16.08 -25.77 2.48
N THR A 357 16.23 -24.67 3.24
CA THR A 357 15.35 -24.34 4.37
C THR A 357 13.89 -24.14 3.93
N LEU A 358 13.67 -23.54 2.75
CA LEU A 358 12.33 -23.41 2.17
C LEU A 358 11.76 -24.78 1.76
N ARG A 359 12.53 -25.66 1.13
CA ARG A 359 12.05 -27.00 0.76
C ARG A 359 11.76 -27.88 1.98
N GLU A 360 12.55 -27.78 3.05
CA GLU A 360 12.22 -28.41 4.34
C GLU A 360 10.87 -27.91 4.86
N PHE A 361 10.64 -26.59 4.85
CA PHE A 361 9.38 -26.00 5.27
C PHE A 361 8.20 -26.38 4.36
N ALA A 362 8.43 -26.56 3.06
CA ALA A 362 7.44 -27.10 2.12
C ALA A 362 7.07 -28.56 2.46
N SER A 363 8.07 -29.40 2.77
CA SER A 363 7.87 -30.79 3.21
C SER A 363 7.11 -30.86 4.54
N GLU A 364 7.41 -29.97 5.50
CA GLU A 364 6.65 -29.82 6.76
C GLU A 364 5.18 -29.38 6.55
N MET A 365 4.86 -28.72 5.43
CA MET A 365 3.51 -28.21 5.12
C MET A 365 2.67 -29.09 4.21
N ALA A 366 3.29 -29.83 3.29
CA ALA A 366 2.63 -30.58 2.21
C ALA A 366 3.03 -32.06 2.13
N GLY A 367 3.96 -32.52 2.98
CA GLY A 367 4.57 -33.84 2.88
C GLY A 367 5.69 -33.90 1.84
N GLU A 368 6.61 -34.84 2.01
CA GLU A 368 7.82 -34.95 1.18
C GLU A 368 7.53 -35.25 -0.29
N GLU A 369 6.41 -35.92 -0.60
CA GLU A 369 5.97 -36.20 -1.98
C GLU A 369 5.55 -34.94 -2.74
N HIS A 370 5.06 -33.90 -2.05
CA HIS A 370 4.58 -32.64 -2.64
C HIS A 370 5.37 -31.40 -2.22
N ALA A 371 6.51 -31.57 -1.54
CA ALA A 371 7.39 -30.47 -1.17
C ALA A 371 7.81 -29.64 -2.41
N ASP A 372 8.12 -30.30 -3.52
CA ASP A 372 8.52 -29.66 -4.77
C ASP A 372 7.34 -29.04 -5.53
N ASP A 373 6.11 -29.53 -5.34
CA ASP A 373 4.89 -28.88 -5.85
C ASP A 373 4.65 -27.55 -5.13
N LEU A 374 4.75 -27.52 -3.80
CA LEU A 374 4.57 -26.32 -3.00
C LEU A 374 5.70 -25.30 -3.25
N MET A 375 6.94 -25.75 -3.44
CA MET A 375 8.04 -24.90 -3.93
C MET A 375 7.75 -24.31 -5.31
N THR A 376 7.21 -25.10 -6.25
CA THR A 376 6.81 -24.62 -7.60
C THR A 376 5.77 -23.50 -7.52
N ILE A 377 4.81 -23.60 -6.59
CA ILE A 377 3.82 -22.55 -6.33
C ILE A 377 4.50 -21.26 -5.84
N TRP A 378 5.38 -21.37 -4.85
CA TRP A 378 6.05 -20.21 -4.26
C TRP A 378 6.99 -19.48 -5.24
N GLU A 379 7.76 -20.23 -6.04
CA GLU A 379 8.58 -19.67 -7.12
C GLU A 379 7.71 -18.96 -8.16
N SER A 380 6.60 -19.60 -8.59
CA SER A 380 5.70 -19.04 -9.60
C SER A 380 4.96 -17.78 -9.12
N ILE A 381 4.51 -17.75 -7.86
CA ILE A 381 3.94 -16.55 -7.22
C ILE A 381 4.95 -15.40 -7.21
N HIS A 382 6.18 -15.69 -6.81
CA HIS A 382 7.26 -14.71 -6.70
C HIS A 382 7.65 -14.13 -8.07
N ASN A 383 7.86 -14.99 -9.07
CA ASN A 383 8.15 -14.57 -10.44
C ASN A 383 7.04 -13.69 -11.02
N ALA A 384 5.76 -14.01 -10.76
CA ALA A 384 4.63 -13.19 -11.17
C ALA A 384 4.58 -11.82 -10.45
N GLU A 385 5.01 -11.73 -9.19
CA GLU A 385 5.12 -10.44 -8.46
C GLU A 385 6.29 -9.58 -8.97
N GLU A 386 7.44 -10.18 -9.29
CA GLU A 386 8.56 -9.48 -9.92
C GLU A 386 8.23 -9.02 -11.35
N HIS A 387 7.55 -9.86 -12.13
CA HIS A 387 7.02 -9.46 -13.44
C HIS A 387 6.06 -8.27 -13.33
N LEU A 388 5.10 -8.28 -12.39
CA LEU A 388 4.22 -7.14 -12.15
C LEU A 388 4.98 -5.88 -11.71
N SER A 389 6.00 -6.05 -10.87
CA SER A 389 6.85 -4.97 -10.35
C SER A 389 7.68 -4.28 -11.44
N SER A 390 8.02 -4.98 -12.53
CA SER A 390 8.72 -4.40 -13.68
C SER A 390 7.98 -3.24 -14.37
N LEU A 391 6.66 -3.11 -14.17
CA LEU A 391 5.87 -1.96 -14.62
C LEU A 391 6.14 -0.66 -13.84
N ASN A 392 6.93 -0.72 -12.75
CA ASN A 392 7.48 0.40 -11.97
C ASN A 392 6.49 1.49 -11.49
N PHE A 393 5.18 1.21 -11.50
CA PHE A 393 4.15 2.12 -11.01
C PHE A 393 3.71 1.83 -9.56
N GLY A 394 4.33 0.84 -8.91
CA GLY A 394 3.97 0.36 -7.57
C GLY A 394 2.99 -0.82 -7.61
N PRO A 395 2.25 -1.11 -6.53
CA PRO A 395 1.34 -2.26 -6.48
C PRO A 395 0.18 -2.09 -7.47
N VAL A 396 0.34 -2.59 -8.69
CA VAL A 396 -0.56 -2.35 -9.84
C VAL A 396 -1.99 -2.80 -9.55
N PHE A 397 -2.18 -3.89 -8.79
CA PHE A 397 -3.51 -4.32 -8.37
C PHE A 397 -4.20 -3.34 -7.42
N ARG A 398 -3.44 -2.68 -6.52
CA ARG A 398 -3.99 -1.57 -5.73
C ARG A 398 -4.33 -0.41 -6.64
N MET A 399 -3.36 0.06 -7.43
CA MET A 399 -3.49 1.26 -8.23
C MET A 399 -4.59 1.16 -9.30
N GLY A 400 -4.68 0.05 -10.03
CA GLY A 400 -5.70 -0.20 -11.04
C GLY A 400 -6.99 -0.79 -10.48
N ASN A 401 -6.90 -2.02 -9.94
CA ASN A 401 -8.11 -2.78 -9.55
C ASN A 401 -8.87 -2.18 -8.36
N VAL A 402 -8.22 -1.47 -7.43
CA VAL A 402 -8.90 -0.74 -6.33
C VAL A 402 -9.08 0.75 -6.64
N LEU A 403 -7.99 1.49 -6.90
CA LEU A 403 -8.03 2.96 -6.92
C LEU A 403 -8.62 3.53 -8.23
N ALA A 404 -8.41 2.87 -9.38
CA ALA A 404 -9.12 3.15 -10.63
C ALA A 404 -10.35 2.24 -10.85
N ARG A 405 -10.70 1.45 -9.82
CA ARG A 405 -11.83 0.51 -9.77
C ARG A 405 -11.89 -0.51 -10.92
N TRP A 406 -10.77 -0.88 -11.56
CA TRP A 406 -10.77 -1.80 -12.72
C TRP A 406 -11.50 -3.14 -12.47
N VAL A 407 -11.53 -3.63 -11.22
CA VAL A 407 -12.25 -4.87 -10.88
C VAL A 407 -13.75 -4.79 -11.18
N ASN A 408 -14.42 -3.68 -10.83
CA ASN A 408 -15.89 -3.52 -10.90
C ASN A 408 -16.36 -2.41 -11.86
N ARG A 409 -15.49 -1.53 -12.35
CA ARG A 409 -15.82 -0.50 -13.35
C ARG A 409 -16.16 -1.13 -14.71
N PRO A 410 -17.25 -0.70 -15.40
CA PRO A 410 -17.61 -1.18 -16.73
C PRO A 410 -16.73 -0.57 -17.82
N MET A 411 -16.53 -1.33 -18.89
CA MET A 411 -15.64 -1.00 -20.00
C MET A 411 -16.48 -0.87 -21.28
N VAL A 412 -16.73 0.38 -21.68
CA VAL A 412 -17.72 0.76 -22.71
C VAL A 412 -17.14 1.86 -23.63
N PRO A 413 -17.60 1.98 -24.89
CA PRO A 413 -17.00 2.92 -25.84
C PRO A 413 -17.35 4.40 -25.58
N PHE A 414 -18.49 4.65 -24.92
CA PHE A 414 -18.96 5.98 -24.54
C PHE A 414 -19.33 6.00 -23.05
N PRO A 415 -18.35 6.01 -22.12
CA PRO A 415 -18.59 6.17 -20.68
C PRO A 415 -19.36 7.46 -20.33
N GLU A 416 -19.31 8.46 -21.20
CA GLU A 416 -20.14 9.67 -21.19
C GLU A 416 -21.66 9.41 -21.31
N ASP A 417 -22.08 8.28 -21.90
CA ASP A 417 -23.48 7.86 -22.03
C ASP A 417 -23.95 6.92 -20.88
N LEU A 418 -23.18 6.81 -19.80
CA LEU A 418 -23.58 6.08 -18.59
C LEU A 418 -24.38 6.99 -17.65
N THR A 419 -25.58 6.54 -17.27
CA THR A 419 -26.43 7.23 -16.30
C THR A 419 -25.83 7.21 -14.90
N LYS A 420 -26.23 8.16 -14.04
CA LYS A 420 -25.76 8.23 -12.64
C LYS A 420 -26.02 6.95 -11.84
N GLU A 421 -27.06 6.17 -12.16
CA GLU A 421 -27.30 4.86 -11.54
C GLU A 421 -26.30 3.81 -12.04
N GLU A 422 -25.98 3.79 -13.34
CA GLU A 422 -24.93 2.92 -13.92
C GLU A 422 -23.53 3.26 -13.38
N LYS A 423 -23.28 4.53 -13.03
CA LYS A 423 -22.01 4.99 -12.43
C LYS A 423 -21.92 4.86 -10.90
N SER A 424 -23.07 4.79 -10.21
CA SER A 424 -23.25 4.96 -8.75
C SER A 424 -22.30 4.17 -7.84
N TYR A 425 -21.88 2.97 -8.26
CA TYR A 425 -21.16 2.01 -7.43
C TYR A 425 -19.64 1.99 -7.66
N TYR A 426 -19.12 2.82 -8.58
CA TYR A 426 -17.68 2.95 -8.81
C TYR A 426 -17.20 4.39 -8.94
N GLU A 427 -17.98 5.29 -9.57
CA GLU A 427 -17.55 6.68 -9.83
C GLU A 427 -17.27 7.48 -8.54
N PRO A 428 -18.08 7.40 -7.47
CA PRO A 428 -17.78 8.05 -6.19
C PRO A 428 -16.53 7.52 -5.47
N TYR A 429 -15.98 6.38 -5.93
CA TYR A 429 -14.84 5.71 -5.31
C TYR A 429 -13.58 5.68 -6.21
N LEU A 430 -13.57 6.42 -7.31
CA LEU A 430 -12.35 6.62 -8.10
C LEU A 430 -11.39 7.52 -7.33
N PHE A 431 -10.13 7.09 -7.14
CA PHE A 431 -9.11 7.90 -6.48
C PHE A 431 -8.58 9.00 -7.41
N GLN A 432 -9.39 9.99 -7.79
CA GLN A 432 -8.94 11.13 -8.59
C GLN A 432 -9.85 12.35 -8.36
N ALA A 433 -9.28 13.56 -8.40
CA ALA A 433 -9.97 14.81 -8.06
C ALA A 433 -10.37 15.67 -9.27
N LYS A 434 -10.16 15.15 -10.48
CA LYS A 434 -10.42 15.82 -11.76
C LYS A 434 -11.88 15.63 -12.20
N GLY A 435 -12.19 16.07 -13.41
CA GLY A 435 -13.56 16.11 -13.95
C GLY A 435 -14.04 14.78 -14.50
N GLU A 436 -15.26 14.79 -15.03
CA GLU A 436 -15.89 13.62 -15.65
C GLU A 436 -15.08 13.06 -16.84
N GLU A 437 -14.36 13.90 -17.58
CA GLU A 437 -13.45 13.47 -18.65
C GLU A 437 -12.37 12.50 -18.15
N GLN A 438 -11.70 12.83 -17.04
CA GLN A 438 -10.70 11.96 -16.41
C GLN A 438 -11.37 10.76 -15.72
N ALA A 439 -12.52 10.96 -15.07
CA ALA A 439 -13.30 9.88 -14.47
C ALA A 439 -13.80 8.85 -15.50
N ASN A 440 -13.96 9.27 -16.76
CA ASN A 440 -14.37 8.43 -17.89
C ASN A 440 -13.18 7.70 -18.54
N ASN A 441 -11.94 8.20 -18.45
CA ASN A 441 -10.74 7.48 -18.91
C ASN A 441 -10.41 6.30 -17.98
N LEU A 442 -10.17 5.10 -18.54
CA LEU A 442 -9.86 3.91 -17.75
C LEU A 442 -8.44 3.92 -17.18
N ILE A 443 -7.45 4.51 -17.87
CA ILE A 443 -6.04 4.53 -17.45
C ILE A 443 -5.63 5.80 -16.69
N ASP A 444 -6.56 6.73 -16.41
CA ASP A 444 -6.33 7.74 -15.39
C ASP A 444 -6.30 7.05 -14.02
N ILE A 445 -5.08 6.79 -13.57
CA ILE A 445 -4.84 6.14 -12.29
C ILE A 445 -4.24 7.17 -11.35
N GLN A 446 -5.10 7.74 -10.51
CA GLN A 446 -4.71 8.78 -9.55
C GLN A 446 -4.19 10.05 -10.24
N ALA A 447 -4.87 10.48 -11.31
CA ALA A 447 -4.56 11.64 -12.13
C ALA A 447 -3.13 11.58 -12.70
N MET A 448 -2.80 10.40 -13.25
CA MET A 448 -1.57 10.05 -13.96
C MET A 448 -1.90 9.05 -15.08
N LEU A 449 -1.40 9.31 -16.29
CA LEU A 449 -1.64 8.47 -17.49
C LEU A 449 -0.45 7.53 -17.75
N MET A 450 -0.09 6.72 -16.74
CA MET A 450 1.15 5.91 -16.79
C MET A 450 1.12 4.75 -17.79
N TYR A 451 -0.05 4.41 -18.32
CA TYR A 451 -0.22 3.35 -19.31
C TYR A 451 -0.81 3.87 -20.63
N GLU A 452 -0.45 5.11 -21.02
CA GLU A 452 -1.01 5.80 -22.18
C GLU A 452 -0.55 5.25 -23.53
N GLY A 453 -1.51 5.10 -24.44
CA GLY A 453 -1.28 4.70 -25.82
C GLY A 453 -0.82 3.26 -26.03
N TYR A 454 -0.74 2.89 -27.30
CA TYR A 454 -0.54 1.49 -27.72
C TYR A 454 0.81 0.90 -27.31
N GLY A 455 1.85 1.73 -27.14
CA GLY A 455 3.17 1.28 -26.67
C GLY A 455 3.14 0.78 -25.23
N ALA A 456 2.39 1.45 -24.35
CA ALA A 456 2.22 1.02 -22.97
C ALA A 456 1.33 -0.22 -22.86
N HIS A 457 0.29 -0.33 -23.70
CA HIS A 457 -0.50 -1.57 -23.82
C HIS A 457 0.39 -2.78 -24.15
N LEU A 458 1.27 -2.69 -25.15
CA LEU A 458 2.17 -3.80 -25.51
C LEU A 458 3.13 -4.20 -24.37
N LEU A 459 3.57 -3.24 -23.55
CA LEU A 459 4.38 -3.52 -22.36
C LEU A 459 3.56 -4.24 -21.27
N VAL A 460 2.35 -3.75 -20.96
CA VAL A 460 1.45 -4.36 -19.97
C VAL A 460 1.00 -5.76 -20.41
N GLN A 461 0.64 -5.94 -21.68
CA GLN A 461 0.33 -7.23 -22.28
C GLN A 461 1.51 -8.20 -22.11
N ARG A 462 2.74 -7.77 -22.41
CA ARG A 462 3.90 -8.65 -22.30
C ARG A 462 4.20 -9.07 -20.86
N VAL A 463 3.97 -8.18 -19.88
CA VAL A 463 4.09 -8.51 -18.46
C VAL A 463 3.00 -9.50 -18.03
N THR A 464 1.73 -9.25 -18.38
CA THR A 464 0.61 -10.10 -17.98
C THR A 464 0.61 -11.47 -18.69
N GLU A 465 1.20 -11.59 -19.89
CA GLU A 465 1.51 -12.88 -20.53
C GLU A 465 2.49 -13.73 -19.70
N LEU A 466 3.58 -13.12 -19.20
CA LEU A 466 4.58 -13.81 -18.40
C LEU A 466 3.98 -14.27 -17.06
N MET A 467 3.30 -13.35 -16.36
CA MET A 467 2.58 -13.68 -15.12
C MET A 467 1.58 -14.83 -15.31
N ARG A 468 0.82 -14.83 -16.41
CA ARG A 468 -0.14 -15.90 -16.74
C ARG A 468 0.57 -17.25 -16.87
N SER A 469 1.72 -17.29 -17.54
CA SER A 469 2.51 -18.52 -17.68
C SER A 469 3.09 -19.05 -16.35
N ASP A 470 3.24 -18.21 -15.32
CA ASP A 470 3.64 -18.66 -13.98
C ASP A 470 2.43 -19.08 -13.14
N LEU A 471 1.33 -18.32 -13.20
CA LEU A 471 0.07 -18.68 -12.53
C LEU A 471 -0.48 -20.02 -13.04
N ASP A 472 -0.39 -20.29 -14.34
CA ASP A 472 -0.71 -21.60 -14.94
C ASP A 472 0.10 -22.74 -14.29
N LYS A 473 1.39 -22.53 -13.96
CA LYS A 473 2.22 -23.53 -13.26
C LYS A 473 1.79 -23.69 -11.80
N ALA A 474 1.57 -22.57 -11.10
CA ALA A 474 1.15 -22.55 -9.71
C ALA A 474 -0.17 -23.32 -9.52
N ARG A 475 -1.15 -23.10 -10.40
CA ARG A 475 -2.44 -23.80 -10.34
C ARG A 475 -2.35 -25.26 -10.73
N GLN A 476 -1.49 -25.63 -11.67
CA GLN A 476 -1.20 -27.04 -11.97
C GLN A 476 -0.55 -27.78 -10.78
N ALA A 477 0.33 -27.11 -10.03
CA ALA A 477 0.89 -27.66 -8.79
C ALA A 477 -0.15 -27.69 -7.64
N ALA A 478 -1.02 -26.68 -7.55
CA ALA A 478 -2.12 -26.68 -6.59
C ALA A 478 -3.11 -27.84 -6.85
N SER A 479 -3.41 -28.18 -8.12
CA SER A 479 -4.22 -29.36 -8.45
C SER A 479 -3.60 -30.65 -7.90
N ARG A 480 -2.28 -30.84 -8.05
CA ARG A 480 -1.59 -32.02 -7.51
C ARG A 480 -1.63 -32.07 -5.98
N LEU A 481 -1.47 -30.94 -5.30
CA LEU A 481 -1.67 -30.83 -3.85
C LEU A 481 -3.11 -31.20 -3.43
N ILE A 482 -4.13 -30.77 -4.20
CA ILE A 482 -5.56 -31.08 -3.94
C ILE A 482 -5.87 -32.57 -4.19
N GLU A 483 -5.20 -33.19 -5.16
CA GLU A 483 -5.35 -34.60 -5.51
C GLU A 483 -4.62 -35.54 -4.54
N GLY A 484 -3.43 -35.16 -4.05
CA GLY A 484 -2.61 -35.91 -3.10
C GLY A 484 -2.81 -35.57 -1.61
N ALA A 485 -3.79 -34.72 -1.28
CA ALA A 485 -4.00 -34.25 0.09
C ALA A 485 -4.27 -35.39 1.10
N GLU A 486 -3.42 -35.51 2.12
CA GLU A 486 -3.51 -36.55 3.17
C GLU A 486 -4.81 -36.51 4.00
N SER A 487 -5.55 -35.40 3.98
CA SER A 487 -6.82 -35.22 4.68
C SER A 487 -7.69 -34.16 4.02
N GLU A 488 -9.01 -34.22 4.23
CA GLU A 488 -9.94 -33.23 3.66
C GLU A 488 -9.63 -31.80 4.15
N SER A 489 -9.17 -31.61 5.39
CA SER A 489 -8.78 -30.28 5.89
C SER A 489 -7.57 -29.70 5.15
N LYS A 490 -6.58 -30.54 4.80
CA LYS A 490 -5.47 -30.12 3.90
C LYS A 490 -5.97 -29.88 2.48
N ARG A 491 -6.91 -30.69 2.01
CA ARG A 491 -7.53 -30.52 0.69
C ARG A 491 -8.28 -29.19 0.58
N GLU A 492 -9.00 -28.79 1.62
CA GLU A 492 -9.67 -27.49 1.73
C GLU A 492 -8.67 -26.32 1.77
N GLU A 493 -7.54 -26.45 2.48
CA GLU A 493 -6.44 -25.47 2.48
C GLU A 493 -5.88 -25.24 1.06
N TRP A 494 -5.66 -26.32 0.30
CA TRP A 494 -5.15 -26.25 -1.07
C TRP A 494 -6.20 -25.76 -2.08
N ILE A 495 -7.48 -26.12 -1.91
CA ILE A 495 -8.59 -25.54 -2.69
C ILE A 495 -8.70 -24.03 -2.44
N LEU A 496 -8.49 -23.57 -1.20
CA LEU A 496 -8.47 -22.13 -0.89
C LEU A 496 -7.26 -21.43 -1.53
N LEU A 497 -6.09 -22.08 -1.59
CA LEU A 497 -4.92 -21.56 -2.29
C LEU A 497 -5.16 -21.43 -3.80
N ASP A 498 -5.78 -22.43 -4.46
CA ASP A 498 -6.14 -22.33 -5.88
C ASP A 498 -7.15 -21.20 -6.14
N LYS A 499 -8.16 -21.03 -5.27
CA LYS A 499 -9.11 -19.91 -5.38
C LYS A 499 -8.41 -18.55 -5.28
N ARG A 500 -7.41 -18.41 -4.40
CA ARG A 500 -6.60 -17.19 -4.31
C ARG A 500 -5.78 -16.96 -5.57
N LEU A 501 -5.14 -18.00 -6.14
CA LEU A 501 -4.43 -17.91 -7.42
C LEU A 501 -5.37 -17.52 -8.57
N ALA A 502 -6.59 -18.06 -8.62
CA ALA A 502 -7.60 -17.71 -9.62
C ALA A 502 -8.06 -16.23 -9.52
N VAL A 503 -8.06 -15.65 -8.31
CA VAL A 503 -8.25 -14.19 -8.15
C VAL A 503 -7.05 -13.40 -8.66
N VAL A 504 -5.80 -13.84 -8.41
CA VAL A 504 -4.59 -13.22 -9.01
C VAL A 504 -4.67 -13.23 -10.53
N GLU A 505 -5.07 -14.35 -11.15
CA GLU A 505 -5.29 -14.44 -12.60
C GLU A 505 -6.35 -13.45 -13.08
N SER A 506 -7.48 -13.37 -12.39
CA SER A 506 -8.56 -12.45 -12.77
C SER A 506 -8.14 -10.98 -12.67
N PHE A 507 -7.42 -10.63 -11.61
CA PHE A 507 -6.85 -9.30 -11.42
C PHE A 507 -5.81 -8.96 -12.50
N THR A 508 -5.01 -9.95 -12.91
CA THR A 508 -4.04 -9.83 -14.02
C THR A 508 -4.74 -9.64 -15.37
N ARG A 509 -5.87 -10.32 -15.60
CA ARG A 509 -6.70 -10.16 -16.81
C ARG A 509 -7.36 -8.78 -16.88
N SER A 510 -7.89 -8.24 -15.77
CA SER A 510 -8.44 -6.87 -15.75
C SER A 510 -7.39 -5.80 -16.04
N VAL A 511 -6.13 -5.99 -15.60
CA VAL A 511 -5.00 -5.10 -15.93
C VAL A 511 -4.71 -5.09 -17.44
N ASP A 512 -4.60 -6.26 -18.08
CA ASP A 512 -4.41 -6.41 -19.54
C ASP A 512 -5.59 -5.80 -20.32
N ASN A 513 -6.81 -6.19 -19.95
CA ASN A 513 -8.04 -5.77 -20.62
C ASN A 513 -8.27 -4.25 -20.54
N MET A 514 -8.15 -3.62 -19.35
CA MET A 514 -8.46 -2.19 -19.20
C MET A 514 -7.46 -1.28 -19.93
N VAL A 515 -6.17 -1.60 -19.87
CA VAL A 515 -5.13 -0.84 -20.60
C VAL A 515 -5.26 -1.04 -22.10
N GLY A 516 -5.41 -2.30 -22.56
CA GLY A 516 -5.54 -2.61 -23.98
C GLY A 516 -6.81 -2.02 -24.61
N TYR A 517 -7.93 -2.07 -23.91
CA TYR A 517 -9.18 -1.48 -24.36
C TYR A 517 -9.09 0.04 -24.50
N GLN A 518 -8.54 0.73 -23.50
CA GLN A 518 -8.43 2.19 -23.51
C GLN A 518 -7.53 2.68 -24.66
N ALA A 519 -6.36 2.05 -24.84
CA ALA A 519 -5.46 2.36 -25.96
C ALA A 519 -6.09 2.06 -27.34
N LEU A 520 -6.90 1.00 -27.47
CA LEU A 520 -7.63 0.69 -28.71
C LEU A 520 -8.85 1.59 -28.94
N LEU A 521 -9.50 2.04 -27.87
CA LEU A 521 -10.61 3.01 -27.92
C LEU A 521 -10.10 4.39 -28.36
N GLU A 522 -8.95 4.83 -27.87
CA GLU A 522 -8.26 6.03 -28.33
C GLU A 522 -7.86 5.90 -29.81
N LEU A 523 -7.31 4.76 -30.23
CA LEU A 523 -7.04 4.48 -31.65
C LEU A 523 -8.30 4.36 -32.52
N ALA A 524 -9.49 4.20 -31.93
CA ALA A 524 -10.77 4.17 -32.65
C ALA A 524 -11.44 5.55 -32.71
N LYS A 525 -11.44 6.31 -31.62
CA LYS A 525 -11.96 7.70 -31.57
C LYS A 525 -11.10 8.68 -32.39
N ASN A 526 -9.84 8.34 -32.66
CA ASN A 526 -8.93 9.08 -33.55
C ASN A 526 -8.88 8.52 -35.00
N ASP A 527 -9.94 7.85 -35.48
CA ASP A 527 -10.04 7.35 -36.85
C ASP A 527 -11.06 8.20 -37.65
N ASP A 528 -10.61 8.90 -38.70
CA ASP A 528 -11.43 9.84 -39.49
C ASP A 528 -12.55 9.18 -40.34
N ASN A 529 -12.77 7.87 -40.17
CA ASN A 529 -13.72 7.08 -40.98
C ASN A 529 -15.11 6.99 -40.32
N GLU A 530 -16.10 7.69 -40.88
CA GLU A 530 -17.50 7.56 -40.46
C GLU A 530 -18.00 6.10 -40.63
N PRO A 531 -18.61 5.48 -39.59
CA PRO A 531 -19.20 4.15 -39.70
C PRO A 531 -20.36 4.09 -40.69
N GLU A 532 -20.31 3.16 -41.65
CA GLU A 532 -21.43 2.88 -42.56
C GLU A 532 -22.50 2.03 -41.81
N PRO A 533 -23.73 2.52 -41.62
CA PRO A 533 -24.78 1.81 -40.88
C PRO A 533 -25.40 0.64 -41.64
N ASN A 534 -25.37 0.63 -42.98
CA ASN A 534 -25.94 -0.39 -43.86
C ASN A 534 -24.89 -0.93 -44.88
N PRO A 535 -23.81 -1.56 -44.40
CA PRO A 535 -22.69 -1.95 -45.26
C PRO A 535 -23.08 -3.10 -46.20
N VAL A 536 -22.43 -3.12 -47.37
CA VAL A 536 -22.68 -4.12 -48.43
C VAL A 536 -22.33 -5.55 -47.97
N LEU A 537 -22.99 -6.53 -48.59
CA LEU A 537 -22.64 -7.95 -48.42
C LEU A 537 -21.17 -8.20 -48.77
N GLY A 538 -20.47 -8.98 -47.95
CA GLY A 538 -19.02 -9.17 -47.98
C GLY A 538 -18.22 -8.21 -47.08
N ALA A 539 -18.87 -7.29 -46.36
CA ALA A 539 -18.19 -6.38 -45.43
C ALA A 539 -17.69 -7.12 -44.18
N LYS A 540 -16.42 -6.91 -43.82
CA LYS A 540 -15.73 -7.62 -42.73
C LYS A 540 -15.47 -6.69 -41.55
N ASN A 541 -15.27 -7.26 -40.36
CA ASN A 541 -14.75 -6.51 -39.23
C ASN A 541 -13.40 -5.86 -39.59
N SER A 542 -13.19 -4.61 -39.18
CA SER A 542 -11.83 -4.08 -39.04
C SER A 542 -11.11 -4.80 -37.90
N TRP A 543 -9.78 -4.87 -37.96
CA TRP A 543 -9.00 -5.48 -36.88
C TRP A 543 -9.21 -4.75 -35.54
N LYS A 544 -9.33 -3.40 -35.57
CA LYS A 544 -9.69 -2.58 -34.40
C LYS A 544 -11.03 -3.01 -33.78
N ARG A 545 -12.10 -3.15 -34.60
CA ARG A 545 -13.43 -3.57 -34.14
C ARG A 545 -13.38 -4.96 -33.52
N GLN A 546 -12.72 -5.90 -34.20
CA GLN A 546 -12.58 -7.27 -33.73
C GLN A 546 -11.85 -7.34 -32.38
N GLU A 547 -10.74 -6.62 -32.24
CA GLU A 547 -9.90 -6.70 -31.04
C GLU A 547 -10.50 -5.95 -29.84
N LEU A 548 -11.06 -4.74 -30.05
CA LEU A 548 -11.74 -4.00 -28.98
C LEU A 548 -12.95 -4.80 -28.44
N MET A 549 -13.73 -5.44 -29.31
CA MET A 549 -14.84 -6.30 -28.90
C MET A 549 -14.38 -7.65 -28.31
N ARG A 550 -13.22 -8.18 -28.72
CA ARG A 550 -12.60 -9.36 -28.07
C ARG A 550 -12.26 -9.05 -26.62
N ILE A 551 -11.58 -7.93 -26.37
CA ILE A 551 -11.21 -7.48 -25.02
C ILE A 551 -12.48 -7.18 -24.18
N ALA A 552 -13.50 -6.56 -24.78
CA ALA A 552 -14.80 -6.37 -24.13
C ALA A 552 -15.47 -7.69 -23.71
N ARG A 553 -15.40 -8.75 -24.54
CA ARG A 553 -15.93 -10.08 -24.21
C ARG A 553 -15.11 -10.72 -23.08
N ASN A 554 -13.78 -10.72 -23.21
CA ASN A 554 -12.86 -11.27 -22.20
C ASN A 554 -13.14 -10.72 -20.81
N GLU A 555 -13.39 -9.42 -20.68
CA GLU A 555 -13.57 -8.79 -19.36
C GLU A 555 -14.95 -9.06 -18.75
N ILE A 556 -15.98 -9.33 -19.57
CA ILE A 556 -17.26 -9.86 -19.07
C ILE A 556 -17.04 -11.30 -18.57
N ASP A 557 -16.35 -12.14 -19.34
CA ASP A 557 -16.07 -13.53 -18.94
C ASP A 557 -15.16 -13.60 -17.70
N ASN A 558 -14.23 -12.66 -17.55
CA ASN A 558 -13.39 -12.46 -16.37
C ASN A 558 -14.22 -12.04 -15.14
N ALA A 559 -15.12 -11.06 -15.29
CA ALA A 559 -16.01 -10.63 -14.21
C ALA A 559 -16.99 -11.72 -13.76
N VAL A 560 -17.46 -12.57 -14.69
CA VAL A 560 -18.27 -13.76 -14.37
C VAL A 560 -17.45 -14.75 -13.52
N GLN A 561 -16.26 -15.13 -13.99
CA GLN A 561 -15.38 -16.06 -13.26
C GLN A 561 -15.02 -15.55 -11.86
N LEU A 562 -14.65 -14.27 -11.74
CA LEU A 562 -14.33 -13.66 -10.44
C LEU A 562 -15.51 -13.69 -9.49
N ARG A 563 -16.71 -13.36 -9.99
CA ARG A 563 -17.95 -13.40 -9.21
C ARG A 563 -18.26 -14.82 -8.73
N GLU A 564 -18.07 -15.83 -9.58
CA GLU A 564 -18.26 -17.24 -9.21
C GLU A 564 -17.23 -17.71 -8.17
N ILE A 565 -15.95 -17.33 -8.30
CA ILE A 565 -14.91 -17.63 -7.32
C ILE A 565 -15.25 -17.02 -5.96
N LEU A 566 -15.61 -15.73 -5.92
CA LEU A 566 -16.00 -15.00 -4.70
C LEU A 566 -17.27 -15.56 -4.04
N MET A 567 -18.21 -16.10 -4.82
CA MET A 567 -19.41 -16.77 -4.30
C MET A 567 -19.19 -18.25 -3.93
N SER A 568 -17.99 -18.79 -4.15
CA SER A 568 -17.69 -20.22 -3.89
C SER A 568 -17.12 -20.51 -2.50
N THR A 569 -16.92 -19.49 -1.65
CA THR A 569 -16.34 -19.65 -0.32
C THR A 569 -16.62 -18.43 0.56
N ASP A 570 -16.84 -18.65 1.85
CA ASP A 570 -16.92 -17.58 2.87
C ASP A 570 -15.52 -17.10 3.33
N ALA A 571 -14.45 -17.75 2.89
CA ALA A 571 -13.08 -17.37 3.25
C ALA A 571 -12.63 -16.12 2.46
N PRO A 572 -12.05 -15.10 3.10
CA PRO A 572 -11.70 -13.86 2.43
C PRO A 572 -10.54 -14.04 1.44
N LEU A 573 -10.80 -13.68 0.18
CA LEU A 573 -9.84 -13.70 -0.93
C LEU A 573 -9.34 -12.30 -1.31
N ILE A 574 -10.16 -11.28 -1.06
CA ILE A 574 -9.93 -9.87 -1.39
C ILE A 574 -10.27 -9.03 -0.15
N GLU A 575 -9.48 -8.00 0.11
CA GLU A 575 -9.74 -6.95 1.10
C GLU A 575 -10.95 -6.11 0.67
N THR A 576 -12.05 -6.28 1.41
CA THR A 576 -13.28 -5.50 1.28
C THR A 576 -13.62 -4.84 2.61
N ALA A 577 -14.40 -3.77 2.56
CA ALA A 577 -14.95 -3.14 3.75
C ALA A 577 -16.01 -4.06 4.37
N ALA A 578 -15.99 -4.25 5.68
CA ALA A 578 -16.92 -5.18 6.32
C ALA A 578 -18.35 -4.63 6.53
N THR A 579 -18.63 -3.37 6.14
CA THR A 579 -19.99 -2.85 5.91
C THR A 579 -20.02 -1.98 4.64
N PRO A 580 -21.19 -1.76 4.00
CA PRO A 580 -21.30 -0.92 2.80
C PRO A 580 -20.87 0.53 3.03
N GLU A 581 -21.14 1.08 4.22
CA GLU A 581 -20.69 2.42 4.63
C GLU A 581 -19.17 2.50 4.83
N GLY A 582 -18.49 1.35 4.83
CA GLY A 582 -17.05 1.26 4.89
C GLY A 582 -16.36 1.34 3.52
N GLU A 583 -17.10 1.26 2.40
CA GLU A 583 -16.51 1.38 1.06
C GLU A 583 -15.90 2.77 0.85
N SER A 584 -14.71 2.82 0.26
CA SER A 584 -13.98 4.07 0.04
C SER A 584 -13.13 4.02 -1.21
N PHE A 585 -12.50 5.15 -1.55
CA PHE A 585 -11.53 5.22 -2.63
C PHE A 585 -10.40 4.17 -2.52
N MET A 586 -10.08 3.71 -1.29
CA MET A 586 -8.96 2.80 -1.00
C MET A 586 -9.36 1.36 -0.69
N VAL A 587 -10.66 1.07 -0.53
CA VAL A 587 -11.20 -0.22 -0.06
C VAL A 587 -12.43 -0.59 -0.88
N LEU A 588 -12.54 -1.85 -1.32
CA LEU A 588 -13.65 -2.35 -2.14
C LEU A 588 -14.90 -2.65 -1.30
N SER A 589 -16.08 -2.64 -1.92
CA SER A 589 -17.36 -2.98 -1.28
C SER A 589 -17.40 -4.42 -0.75
N PRO A 590 -18.13 -4.71 0.34
CA PRO A 590 -18.51 -6.09 0.68
C PRO A 590 -19.41 -6.71 -0.41
N ASP A 591 -20.21 -5.90 -1.09
CA ASP A 591 -21.14 -6.33 -2.14
C ASP A 591 -20.48 -6.43 -3.54
N LEU A 592 -19.16 -6.64 -3.59
CA LEU A 592 -18.39 -6.79 -4.82
C LEU A 592 -18.98 -7.83 -5.79
N PRO A 593 -19.54 -8.99 -5.38
CA PRO A 593 -20.19 -9.93 -6.30
C PRO A 593 -21.42 -9.36 -7.05
N ASN A 594 -22.15 -8.40 -6.47
CA ASN A 594 -23.26 -7.73 -7.17
C ASN A 594 -22.79 -6.49 -7.94
N GLN A 595 -21.74 -5.80 -7.49
CA GLN A 595 -21.07 -4.77 -8.31
C GLN A 595 -20.47 -5.37 -9.60
N LEU A 596 -19.85 -6.56 -9.52
CA LEU A 596 -19.44 -7.35 -10.68
C LEU A 596 -20.63 -7.73 -11.58
N LYS A 597 -21.80 -8.02 -11.00
CA LYS A 597 -23.02 -8.21 -11.79
C LYS A 597 -23.46 -6.93 -12.50
N LYS A 598 -23.44 -5.76 -11.82
CA LYS A 598 -23.73 -4.45 -12.46
C LYS A 598 -22.77 -4.19 -13.64
N LYS A 599 -21.47 -4.48 -13.49
CA LYS A 599 -20.45 -4.40 -14.57
C LYS A 599 -20.84 -5.24 -15.78
N ILE A 600 -21.16 -6.51 -15.56
CA ILE A 600 -21.61 -7.46 -16.58
C ILE A 600 -22.88 -6.94 -17.27
N ASP A 601 -23.89 -6.53 -16.51
CA ASP A 601 -25.18 -6.08 -17.05
C ASP A 601 -25.00 -4.83 -17.95
N ILE A 602 -24.22 -3.85 -17.52
CA ILE A 602 -23.93 -2.61 -18.26
C ILE A 602 -23.13 -2.92 -19.54
N MET A 603 -22.08 -3.74 -19.47
CA MET A 603 -21.28 -4.06 -20.65
C MET A 603 -22.05 -4.85 -21.71
N ASN A 604 -23.04 -5.67 -21.31
CA ASN A 604 -23.93 -6.34 -22.25
C ASN A 604 -25.02 -5.38 -22.80
N SER A 605 -25.53 -4.42 -22.00
CA SER A 605 -26.56 -3.47 -22.47
C SER A 605 -26.04 -2.47 -23.50
N LYS A 606 -24.78 -2.03 -23.36
CA LYS A 606 -24.07 -1.13 -24.29
C LYS A 606 -23.40 -1.87 -25.46
N TRP A 607 -23.66 -3.17 -25.65
CA TRP A 607 -22.92 -3.99 -26.64
C TRP A 607 -23.14 -3.58 -28.11
N THR A 608 -24.20 -2.84 -28.42
CA THR A 608 -24.42 -2.27 -29.77
C THR A 608 -23.70 -0.94 -30.00
N ASP A 609 -23.19 -0.27 -28.96
CA ASP A 609 -22.56 1.05 -29.11
C ASP A 609 -21.25 1.02 -29.92
N TYR A 610 -20.58 -0.14 -30.03
CA TYR A 610 -19.42 -0.31 -30.92
C TYR A 610 -19.73 -0.01 -32.40
N ASP A 611 -20.99 -0.10 -32.82
CA ASP A 611 -21.42 0.25 -34.18
C ASP A 611 -21.41 1.77 -34.44
N ARG A 612 -21.28 2.60 -33.38
CA ARG A 612 -21.05 4.05 -33.48
C ARG A 612 -19.56 4.40 -33.65
N LEU A 613 -18.66 3.43 -33.50
CA LEU A 613 -17.21 3.58 -33.74
C LEU A 613 -16.74 2.84 -35.01
N PHE A 614 -17.48 1.83 -35.48
CA PHE A 614 -17.05 0.99 -36.58
C PHE A 614 -18.21 0.52 -37.46
N THR A 615 -18.01 0.57 -38.78
CA THR A 615 -18.85 -0.10 -39.77
C THR A 615 -19.13 -1.56 -39.37
N ARG A 616 -20.41 -1.96 -39.45
CA ARG A 616 -20.85 -3.32 -39.11
C ARG A 616 -20.26 -4.37 -40.06
N PRO A 617 -19.92 -5.58 -39.56
CA PRO A 617 -19.70 -6.72 -40.45
C PRO A 617 -21.03 -7.14 -41.09
N ASN A 618 -21.00 -7.42 -42.40
CA ASN A 618 -22.08 -8.01 -43.17
C ASN A 618 -21.46 -9.03 -44.16
N PRO A 619 -20.89 -10.15 -43.66
CA PRO A 619 -19.90 -10.97 -44.36
C PRO A 619 -20.46 -11.87 -45.46
#